data_AF-A0A8R7Q5E9-F1
#
_entry.id   AF-A0A8R7Q5E9-F1
#
_cell.length_a   1.000
_cell.length_b   1.000
_cell.length_c   1.000
_cell.angle_alpha   90.00
_cell.angle_beta   90.00
_cell.angle_gamma   90.00
#
_symmetry.space_group_name_H-M   'P 1'
#
loop_
_entity.id
_entity.type
_entity.pdbx_description
1 polymer ?
#
loop_
_entity_poly.entity_id
_entity_poly.type
_entity_poly.pdbx_seq_one_letter_code
_entity_poly.pdbx_strand_id
1 'polypeptide(L)'
;MRAENNVIARKLFEKAVQASPKNRFSWHVWALFEANQGNTDKARKLLKIGHAVNPRDPVILQSLALLEYNCASPNVARVLFRKASQIDPRHQPVWIAWGWMEWKEGNERTARSLYQRALSVNSTNECAARCLQAWGVLEQRVGNYTAARRLLRSSLNINSQSEVTWLTWAALEEEQGDPVRAEEIRDLYFQQRIEVMDDASWVMGFLDIIDPALDSVKKLLNMDRPSGQVMQQGRNRGITAEGSSTSDLDSGTAEGSSTPNLDSIVDRRAAYTREAESDFDVDGFIRRRLALDPAELDAVLEGSDPGVISQRRTRRLTRKPLPLLPVP
;
A
#
# COMPACT_ATOMS: atom_id res chain seq x y z
N MET A 1 15.44 -12.09 6.48
CA MET A 1 14.45 -12.10 5.38
C MET A 1 13.58 -10.84 5.28
N ARG A 2 12.58 -10.56 6.16
CA ARG A 2 11.70 -9.37 5.98
C ARG A 2 12.46 -8.02 5.99
N ALA A 3 13.40 -7.84 6.91
CA ALA A 3 14.20 -6.62 6.98
C ALA A 3 15.13 -6.44 5.76
N GLU A 4 15.75 -7.52 5.28
CA GLU A 4 16.60 -7.50 4.08
C GLU A 4 15.80 -7.15 2.82
N ASN A 5 14.58 -7.69 2.70
CA ASN A 5 13.67 -7.35 1.60
C ASN A 5 13.26 -5.87 1.64
N ASN A 6 13.09 -5.28 2.83
CA ASN A 6 12.79 -3.86 2.97
C ASN A 6 13.94 -2.96 2.47
N VAL A 7 15.20 -3.34 2.73
CA VAL A 7 16.37 -2.59 2.25
C VAL A 7 16.48 -2.66 0.72
N ILE A 8 16.25 -3.84 0.14
CA ILE A 8 16.24 -4.01 -1.31
C ILE A 8 15.10 -3.18 -1.93
N ALA A 9 13.91 -3.18 -1.32
CA ALA A 9 12.77 -2.40 -1.78
C ALA A 9 13.09 -0.89 -1.83
N ARG A 10 13.72 -0.33 -0.78
CA ARG A 10 14.14 1.09 -0.78
C ARG A 10 15.08 1.41 -1.93
N LYS A 11 16.12 0.59 -2.15
CA LYS A 11 17.05 0.76 -3.27
C LYS A 11 16.34 0.71 -4.64
N LEU A 12 15.31 -0.12 -4.79
CA LEU A 12 14.52 -0.18 -6.03
C LEU A 12 13.68 1.09 -6.21
N PHE A 13 13.05 1.61 -5.16
CA PHE A 13 12.31 2.87 -5.22
C PHE A 13 13.20 4.06 -5.57
N GLU A 14 14.40 4.13 -4.99
CA GLU A 14 15.39 5.17 -5.31
C GLU A 14 15.77 5.14 -6.79
N LYS A 15 16.10 3.96 -7.33
CA LYS A 15 16.38 3.78 -8.75
C LYS A 15 15.20 4.19 -9.63
N ALA A 16 13.97 3.85 -9.23
CA ALA A 16 12.76 4.21 -9.96
C ALA A 16 12.56 5.74 -10.03
N VAL A 17 12.78 6.44 -8.92
CA VAL A 17 12.70 7.91 -8.86
C VAL A 17 13.84 8.56 -9.65
N GLN A 18 15.05 8.01 -9.62
CA GLN A 18 16.17 8.50 -10.42
C GLN A 18 15.91 8.34 -11.92
N ALA A 19 15.34 7.20 -12.34
CA ALA A 19 15.01 6.92 -13.73
C ALA A 19 13.84 7.77 -14.24
N SER A 20 12.86 8.06 -13.38
CA SER A 20 11.68 8.86 -13.76
C SER A 20 11.29 9.85 -12.66
N PRO A 21 12.03 10.97 -12.51
CA PRO A 21 11.82 11.91 -11.41
C PRO A 21 10.47 12.61 -11.44
N LYS A 22 9.82 12.67 -12.61
CA LYS A 22 8.51 13.31 -12.79
C LYS A 22 7.32 12.37 -12.59
N ASN A 23 7.55 11.07 -12.45
CA ASN A 23 6.49 10.08 -12.37
C ASN A 23 5.80 10.12 -10.99
N ARG A 24 4.50 10.42 -10.96
CA ARG A 24 3.69 10.46 -9.73
C ARG A 24 3.71 9.14 -8.97
N PHE A 25 3.69 8.00 -9.67
CA PHE A 25 3.59 6.68 -9.06
C PHE A 25 4.86 6.32 -8.27
N SER A 26 6.03 6.68 -8.78
CA SER A 26 7.32 6.39 -8.14
C SER A 26 7.40 7.03 -6.76
N TRP A 27 7.01 8.31 -6.64
CA TRP A 27 6.96 9.02 -5.37
C TRP A 27 5.84 8.51 -4.46
N HIS A 28 4.65 8.26 -5.03
CA HIS A 28 3.48 7.80 -4.29
C HIS A 28 3.72 6.44 -3.63
N VAL A 29 4.10 5.42 -4.40
CA VAL A 29 4.26 4.06 -3.90
C VAL A 29 5.41 3.98 -2.89
N TRP A 30 6.50 4.71 -3.12
CA TRP A 30 7.58 4.78 -2.14
C TRP A 30 7.12 5.41 -0.83
N ALA A 31 6.32 6.48 -0.88
CA ALA A 31 5.77 7.08 0.32
C ALA A 31 4.84 6.14 1.10
N LEU A 32 3.96 5.40 0.41
CA LEU A 32 3.10 4.40 1.05
C LEU A 32 3.93 3.28 1.70
N PHE A 33 5.00 2.85 1.02
CA PHE A 33 5.92 1.88 1.59
C PHE A 33 6.55 2.41 2.88
N GLU A 34 7.11 3.61 2.88
CA GLU A 34 7.72 4.20 4.09
C GLU A 34 6.69 4.42 5.21
N ALA A 35 5.46 4.83 4.88
CA ALA A 35 4.37 4.95 5.85
C ALA A 35 4.04 3.62 6.51
N ASN A 36 3.97 2.52 5.74
CA ASN A 36 3.73 1.18 6.26
C ASN A 36 4.89 0.64 7.12
N GLN A 37 6.11 1.14 6.91
CA GLN A 37 7.26 0.83 7.77
C GLN A 37 7.32 1.70 9.04
N GLY A 38 6.38 2.64 9.21
CA GLY A 38 6.36 3.59 10.34
C GLY A 38 7.20 4.85 10.16
N ASN A 39 7.84 5.03 8.99
CA ASN A 39 8.65 6.20 8.66
C ASN A 39 7.77 7.36 8.16
N THR A 40 6.91 7.89 9.04
CA THR A 40 5.88 8.88 8.71
C THR A 40 6.45 10.18 8.14
N ASP A 41 7.55 10.69 8.70
CA ASP A 41 8.17 11.94 8.23
C ASP A 41 8.74 11.81 6.81
N LYS A 42 9.39 10.67 6.51
CA LYS A 42 9.90 10.37 5.18
C LYS A 42 8.74 10.20 4.20
N ALA A 43 7.69 9.48 4.57
CA ALA A 43 6.48 9.32 3.76
C ALA A 43 5.83 10.68 3.44
N ARG A 44 5.67 11.54 4.45
CA ARG A 44 5.14 12.90 4.30
C ARG A 44 5.95 13.71 3.30
N LYS A 45 7.28 13.68 3.44
CA LYS A 45 8.20 14.36 2.53
C LYS A 45 8.06 13.86 1.10
N LEU A 46 8.06 12.54 0.90
CA LEU A 46 7.90 11.91 -0.41
C LEU A 46 6.57 12.27 -1.09
N LEU A 47 5.46 12.32 -0.34
CA LEU A 47 4.16 12.77 -0.85
C LEU A 47 4.18 14.26 -1.23
N LYS A 48 4.79 15.12 -0.41
CA LYS A 48 4.93 16.55 -0.73
C LYS A 48 5.75 16.76 -2.01
N ILE A 49 6.81 15.98 -2.22
CA ILE A 49 7.60 16.00 -3.45
C ILE A 49 6.73 15.55 -4.63
N GLY A 50 6.02 14.43 -4.47
CA GLY A 50 5.10 13.92 -5.49
C GLY A 50 4.05 14.96 -5.91
N HIS A 51 3.51 15.72 -4.95
CA HIS A 51 2.56 16.80 -5.22
C HIS A 51 3.21 18.00 -5.90
N ALA A 52 4.41 18.42 -5.48
CA ALA A 52 5.13 19.53 -6.12
C ALA A 52 5.44 19.23 -7.59
N VAL A 53 5.77 17.97 -7.90
CA VAL A 53 6.02 17.50 -9.27
C VAL A 53 4.71 17.36 -10.06
N ASN A 54 3.63 16.90 -9.43
CA ASN A 54 2.32 16.67 -10.05
C ASN A 54 1.20 17.39 -9.28
N PRO A 55 1.09 18.73 -9.41
CA PRO A 55 0.18 19.53 -8.58
C PRO A 55 -1.30 19.33 -8.90
N ARG A 56 -1.62 18.79 -10.09
CA ARG A 56 -2.99 18.51 -10.55
C ARG A 56 -3.49 17.11 -10.20
N ASP A 57 -2.68 16.30 -9.50
CA ASP A 57 -3.06 14.94 -9.15
C ASP A 57 -3.74 14.90 -7.77
N PRO A 58 -5.05 14.59 -7.69
CA PRO A 58 -5.77 14.51 -6.42
C PRO A 58 -5.35 13.30 -5.57
N VAL A 59 -4.76 12.26 -6.18
CA VAL A 59 -4.41 11.00 -5.49
C VAL A 59 -3.31 11.22 -4.46
N ILE A 60 -2.30 12.04 -4.77
CA ILE A 60 -1.21 12.33 -3.84
C ILE A 60 -1.72 13.07 -2.61
N LEU A 61 -2.60 14.06 -2.80
CA LEU A 61 -3.21 14.81 -1.71
C LEU A 61 -4.15 13.94 -0.88
N GLN A 62 -4.89 13.00 -1.51
CA GLN A 62 -5.68 12.01 -0.80
C GLN A 62 -4.82 11.17 0.16
N SER A 63 -3.70 10.64 -0.34
CA SER A 63 -2.77 9.83 0.46
C SER A 63 -2.09 10.64 1.55
N LEU A 64 -1.74 11.90 1.27
CA LEU A 64 -1.19 12.81 2.27
C LEU A 64 -2.23 13.11 3.36
N ALA A 65 -3.49 13.35 3.01
CA ALA A 65 -4.55 13.59 3.96
C ALA A 65 -4.77 12.39 4.89
N LEU A 66 -4.77 11.16 4.34
CA LEU A 66 -4.84 9.93 5.12
C LEU A 66 -3.62 9.76 6.04
N LEU A 67 -2.42 10.09 5.57
CA LEU A 67 -1.21 10.05 6.39
C LEU A 67 -1.28 11.03 7.57
N GLU A 68 -1.70 12.28 7.34
CA GLU A 68 -1.85 13.27 8.41
C GLU A 68 -2.96 12.89 9.39
N TYR A 69 -4.04 12.27 8.90
CA TYR A 69 -5.08 11.72 9.77
C TYR A 69 -4.53 10.63 10.70
N ASN A 70 -3.74 9.69 10.15
CA ASN A 70 -3.06 8.66 10.95
C ASN A 70 -2.04 9.24 11.94
N CYS A 71 -1.52 10.45 11.67
CA CYS A 71 -0.66 11.21 12.59
C CYS A 71 -1.44 12.12 13.55
N ALA A 72 -2.72 11.83 13.80
CA ALA A 72 -3.60 12.57 14.71
C ALA A 72 -3.80 14.06 14.35
N SER A 73 -3.71 14.41 13.06
CA SER A 73 -3.92 15.78 12.56
C SER A 73 -5.17 15.88 11.65
N PRO A 74 -6.39 15.68 12.20
CA PRO A 74 -7.62 15.61 11.39
C PRO A 74 -7.96 16.94 10.68
N ASN A 75 -7.64 18.08 11.30
CA ASN A 75 -7.90 19.40 10.69
C ASN A 75 -7.05 19.62 9.42
N VAL A 76 -5.78 19.21 9.45
CA VAL A 76 -4.90 19.27 8.29
C VAL A 76 -5.41 18.33 7.19
N ALA A 77 -5.82 17.10 7.57
CA ALA A 77 -6.41 16.15 6.64
C ALA A 77 -7.66 16.71 5.95
N ARG A 78 -8.57 17.39 6.67
CA ARG A 78 -9.75 18.06 6.09
C ARG A 78 -9.38 19.12 5.06
N VAL A 79 -8.36 19.94 5.34
CA VAL A 79 -7.86 20.95 4.38
C VAL A 79 -7.31 20.28 3.12
N LEU A 80 -6.54 19.20 3.28
CA LEU A 80 -5.96 18.46 2.17
C LEU A 80 -7.03 17.77 1.31
N PHE A 81 -8.05 17.14 1.91
CA PHE A 81 -9.17 16.55 1.17
C PHE A 81 -9.98 17.62 0.43
N ARG A 82 -10.21 18.78 1.05
CA ARG A 82 -10.87 19.92 0.37
C ARG A 82 -10.07 20.40 -0.83
N LYS A 83 -8.75 20.50 -0.70
CA LYS A 83 -7.88 20.86 -1.83
C LYS A 83 -7.90 19.80 -2.93
N ALA A 84 -7.84 18.52 -2.56
CA ALA A 84 -7.90 17.41 -3.51
C ALA A 84 -9.22 17.41 -4.30
N SER A 85 -10.35 17.68 -3.62
CA SER A 85 -11.66 17.72 -4.26
C SER A 85 -11.89 18.98 -5.13
N GLN A 86 -11.18 20.07 -4.85
CA GLN A 86 -11.15 21.25 -5.73
C GLN A 86 -10.33 21.02 -7.00
N ILE A 87 -9.23 20.27 -6.90
CA ILE A 87 -8.37 19.94 -8.05
C ILE A 87 -9.10 19.02 -9.03
N ASP A 88 -9.72 17.95 -8.52
CA ASP A 88 -10.56 17.06 -9.33
C ASP A 88 -11.84 16.70 -8.58
N PRO A 89 -12.95 17.43 -8.86
CA PRO A 89 -14.25 17.13 -8.27
C PRO A 89 -14.81 15.76 -8.66
N ARG A 90 -14.32 15.15 -9.75
CA ARG A 90 -14.77 13.84 -10.27
C ARG A 90 -13.93 12.68 -9.74
N HIS A 91 -12.89 12.94 -8.94
CA HIS A 91 -12.11 11.88 -8.33
C HIS A 91 -12.84 11.29 -7.12
N GLN A 92 -13.70 10.30 -7.41
CA GLN A 92 -14.59 9.65 -6.44
C GLN A 92 -13.88 9.15 -5.16
N PRO A 93 -12.68 8.53 -5.21
CA PRO A 93 -11.98 8.06 -4.01
C PRO A 93 -11.68 9.13 -2.95
N VAL A 94 -11.48 10.39 -3.34
CA VAL A 94 -11.27 11.49 -2.37
C VAL A 94 -12.49 11.71 -1.50
N TRP A 95 -13.69 11.71 -2.09
CA TRP A 95 -14.94 11.88 -1.36
C TRP A 95 -15.21 10.71 -0.40
N ILE A 96 -14.91 9.49 -0.83
CA ILE A 96 -15.05 8.28 -0.02
C ILE A 96 -14.10 8.33 1.18
N ALA A 97 -12.81 8.62 0.93
CA ALA A 97 -11.79 8.69 1.99
C ALA A 97 -12.08 9.81 3.00
N TRP A 98 -12.54 10.96 2.52
CA TRP A 98 -12.96 12.06 3.39
C TRP A 98 -14.19 11.69 4.21
N GLY A 99 -15.22 11.08 3.59
CA GLY A 99 -16.42 10.60 4.29
C GLY A 99 -16.09 9.59 5.38
N TRP A 100 -15.17 8.65 5.11
CA TRP A 100 -14.68 7.69 6.10
C TRP A 100 -14.01 8.37 7.28
N MET A 101 -13.15 9.37 7.03
CA MET A 101 -12.48 10.12 8.09
C MET A 101 -13.48 10.91 8.95
N GLU A 102 -14.43 11.61 8.33
CA GLU A 102 -15.45 12.35 9.09
C GLU A 102 -16.34 11.43 9.93
N TRP A 103 -16.65 10.23 9.44
CA TRP A 103 -17.35 9.23 10.24
C TRP A 103 -16.52 8.80 11.46
N LYS A 104 -15.22 8.53 11.29
CA LYS A 104 -14.33 8.18 12.41
C LYS A 104 -14.21 9.29 13.45
N GLU A 105 -14.33 10.54 13.02
CA GLU A 105 -14.35 11.73 13.87
C GLU A 105 -15.73 12.00 14.52
N GLY A 106 -16.73 11.14 14.27
CA GLY A 106 -18.09 11.28 14.82
C GLY A 106 -18.99 12.26 14.04
N ASN A 107 -18.51 12.83 12.94
CA ASN A 107 -19.29 13.76 12.11
C ASN A 107 -20.16 12.99 11.08
N GLU A 108 -21.13 12.23 11.57
CA GLU A 108 -21.95 11.34 10.73
C GLU A 108 -22.71 12.09 9.62
N ARG A 109 -23.23 13.29 9.91
CA ARG A 109 -24.00 14.08 8.93
C ARG A 109 -23.12 14.51 7.76
N THR A 110 -21.88 14.92 8.02
CA THR A 110 -20.95 15.31 6.96
C THR A 110 -20.48 14.08 6.19
N ALA A 111 -20.22 12.95 6.87
CA ALA A 111 -19.89 11.68 6.24
C ALA A 111 -20.97 11.23 5.23
N ARG A 112 -22.25 11.27 5.62
CA ARG A 112 -23.38 10.97 4.71
C ARG A 112 -23.39 11.89 3.48
N SER A 113 -23.20 13.19 3.68
CA SER A 113 -23.16 14.16 2.57
C SER A 113 -21.98 13.90 1.62
N LEU A 114 -20.82 13.52 2.16
CA LEU A 114 -19.64 13.18 1.37
C LEU A 114 -19.83 11.87 0.58
N TYR A 115 -20.46 10.85 1.17
CA TYR A 115 -20.81 9.62 0.44
C TYR A 115 -21.86 9.87 -0.66
N GLN A 116 -22.88 10.69 -0.39
CA GLN A 116 -23.83 11.13 -1.42
C GLN A 116 -23.11 11.86 -2.57
N ARG A 117 -22.16 12.74 -2.24
CA ARG A 117 -21.34 13.42 -3.25
C ARG A 117 -20.51 12.42 -4.05
N ALA A 118 -19.89 11.44 -3.42
CA ALA A 118 -19.14 10.39 -4.09
C ALA A 118 -20.01 9.61 -5.09
N LEU A 119 -21.24 9.25 -4.72
CA LEU A 119 -22.17 8.51 -5.59
C LEU A 119 -22.74 9.39 -6.72
N SER A 120 -22.85 10.70 -6.53
CA SER A 120 -23.27 11.63 -7.58
C SER A 120 -22.26 11.74 -8.73
N VAL A 121 -20.99 11.40 -8.48
CA VAL A 121 -19.94 11.38 -9.51
C VAL A 121 -20.11 10.17 -10.41
N ASN A 122 -20.22 8.98 -9.82
CA ASN A 122 -20.46 7.73 -10.52
C ASN A 122 -21.12 6.73 -9.56
N SER A 123 -22.24 6.15 -9.98
CA SER A 123 -23.03 5.22 -9.18
C SER A 123 -22.87 3.75 -9.56
N THR A 124 -22.14 3.43 -10.63
CA THR A 124 -22.06 2.06 -11.19
C THR A 124 -20.65 1.46 -11.16
N ASN A 125 -19.64 2.26 -10.83
CA ASN A 125 -18.26 1.77 -10.77
C ASN A 125 -17.97 1.01 -9.46
N GLU A 126 -16.89 0.24 -9.43
CA GLU A 126 -16.41 -0.48 -8.25
C GLU A 126 -16.14 0.46 -7.05
N CYS A 127 -15.73 1.70 -7.31
CA CYS A 127 -15.62 2.74 -6.27
C CYS A 127 -16.98 3.08 -5.65
N ALA A 128 -18.06 3.08 -6.42
CA ALA A 128 -19.42 3.28 -5.92
C ALA A 128 -19.85 2.13 -5.01
N ALA A 129 -19.54 0.89 -5.38
CA ALA A 129 -19.77 -0.28 -4.52
C ALA A 129 -19.03 -0.12 -3.17
N ARG A 130 -17.74 0.23 -3.19
CA ARG A 130 -16.97 0.51 -1.96
C ARG A 130 -17.57 1.65 -1.14
N CYS A 131 -18.07 2.70 -1.79
CA CYS A 131 -18.75 3.81 -1.11
C CYS A 131 -20.04 3.36 -0.42
N LEU A 132 -20.86 2.55 -1.10
CA LEU A 132 -22.12 2.01 -0.56
C LEU A 132 -21.85 1.06 0.60
N GLN A 133 -20.81 0.24 0.51
CA GLN A 133 -20.36 -0.61 1.61
C GLN A 133 -19.94 0.24 2.82
N ALA A 134 -19.08 1.24 2.63
CA ALA A 134 -18.63 2.12 3.71
C ALA A 134 -19.79 2.89 4.37
N TRP A 135 -20.76 3.37 3.56
CA TRP A 135 -21.97 4.02 4.07
C TRP A 135 -22.89 3.01 4.80
N GLY A 136 -23.02 1.79 4.29
CA GLY A 136 -23.75 0.72 4.97
C GLY A 136 -23.22 0.44 6.37
N VAL A 137 -21.90 0.38 6.54
CA VAL A 137 -21.26 0.21 7.87
C VAL A 137 -21.49 1.43 8.76
N LEU A 138 -21.44 2.65 8.22
CA LEU A 138 -21.81 3.86 8.98
C LEU A 138 -23.25 3.73 9.51
N GLU A 139 -24.23 3.42 8.66
CA GLU A 139 -25.62 3.30 9.10
C GLU A 139 -25.83 2.15 10.10
N GLN A 140 -25.11 1.04 9.93
CA GLN A 140 -25.10 -0.05 10.91
C GLN A 140 -24.65 0.43 12.29
N ARG A 141 -23.55 1.19 12.38
CA ARG A 141 -23.05 1.72 13.66
C ARG A 141 -23.96 2.76 14.30
N VAL A 142 -24.73 3.48 13.49
CA VAL A 142 -25.75 4.42 13.98
C VAL A 142 -27.02 3.69 14.44
N GLY A 143 -27.20 2.42 14.08
CA GLY A 143 -28.40 1.62 14.39
C GLY A 143 -29.50 1.70 13.32
N ASN A 144 -29.21 2.29 12.15
CA ASN A 144 -30.13 2.36 11.02
C ASN A 144 -30.05 1.11 10.15
N TYR A 145 -30.41 -0.04 10.73
CA TYR A 145 -30.27 -1.36 10.11
C TYR A 145 -30.98 -1.51 8.76
N THR A 146 -32.15 -0.89 8.59
CA THR A 146 -32.92 -0.93 7.33
C THR A 146 -32.18 -0.23 6.19
N ALA A 147 -31.59 0.93 6.47
CA ALA A 147 -30.77 1.66 5.52
C ALA A 147 -29.48 0.90 5.22
N ALA A 148 -28.83 0.33 6.24
CA ALA A 148 -27.62 -0.48 6.10
C ALA A 148 -27.84 -1.67 5.16
N ARG A 149 -28.91 -2.47 5.37
CA ARG A 149 -29.27 -3.59 4.48
C ARG A 149 -29.45 -3.14 3.02
N ARG A 150 -30.18 -2.04 2.80
CA ARG A 150 -30.42 -1.50 1.46
C ARG A 150 -29.12 -1.09 0.78
N LEU A 151 -28.23 -0.42 1.51
CA LEU A 151 -26.93 0.03 1.01
C LEU A 151 -26.01 -1.16 0.67
N LEU A 152 -25.91 -2.15 1.54
CA LEU A 152 -25.11 -3.36 1.29
C LEU A 152 -25.64 -4.17 0.11
N ARG A 153 -26.96 -4.33 -0.02
CA ARG A 153 -27.58 -4.96 -1.19
C ARG A 153 -27.28 -4.19 -2.47
N SER A 154 -27.37 -2.85 -2.45
CA SER A 154 -27.02 -2.03 -3.61
C SER A 154 -25.54 -2.11 -3.98
N SER A 155 -24.65 -2.26 -2.99
CA SER A 155 -23.22 -2.52 -3.22
C SER A 155 -23.00 -3.85 -3.95
N LEU A 156 -23.65 -4.93 -3.49
CA LEU A 156 -23.57 -6.26 -4.12
C LEU A 156 -24.18 -6.31 -5.52
N ASN A 157 -25.19 -5.49 -5.81
CA ASN A 157 -25.73 -5.37 -7.17
C ASN A 157 -24.70 -4.80 -8.16
N ILE A 158 -23.76 -3.98 -7.69
CA ILE A 158 -22.68 -3.42 -8.51
C ILE A 158 -21.48 -4.36 -8.54
N ASN A 159 -21.08 -4.89 -7.38
CA ASN A 159 -19.99 -5.84 -7.24
C ASN A 159 -20.44 -7.06 -6.44
N SER A 160 -20.97 -8.05 -7.15
CA SER A 160 -21.52 -9.27 -6.55
C SER A 160 -20.46 -10.16 -5.93
N GLN A 161 -19.20 -10.03 -6.36
CA GLN A 161 -18.07 -10.84 -5.90
C GLN A 161 -17.36 -10.21 -4.68
N SER A 162 -17.90 -9.13 -4.11
CA SER A 162 -17.28 -8.45 -2.98
C SER A 162 -17.45 -9.24 -1.68
N GLU A 163 -16.44 -10.06 -1.36
CA GLU A 163 -16.34 -10.78 -0.08
C GLU A 163 -16.58 -9.87 1.12
N VAL A 164 -15.92 -8.71 1.13
CA VAL A 164 -16.02 -7.73 2.22
C VAL A 164 -17.47 -7.28 2.42
N THR A 165 -18.23 -7.06 1.34
CA THR A 165 -19.63 -6.63 1.44
C THR A 165 -20.52 -7.76 1.95
N TRP A 166 -20.33 -9.00 1.47
CA TRP A 166 -21.05 -10.18 1.95
C TRP A 166 -20.84 -10.42 3.45
N LEU A 167 -19.58 -10.40 3.91
CA LEU A 167 -19.25 -10.57 5.32
C LEU A 167 -19.78 -9.43 6.18
N THR A 168 -19.74 -8.19 5.68
CA THR A 168 -20.35 -7.04 6.35
C THR A 168 -21.86 -7.23 6.53
N TRP A 169 -22.55 -7.78 5.51
CA TRP A 169 -23.98 -8.04 5.60
C TRP A 169 -24.29 -9.19 6.57
N ALA A 170 -23.53 -10.28 6.55
CA ALA A 170 -23.69 -11.35 7.53
C ALA A 170 -23.53 -10.81 8.96
N ALA A 171 -22.49 -10.03 9.23
CA ALA A 171 -22.26 -9.41 10.54
C ALA A 171 -23.40 -8.45 10.96
N LEU A 172 -24.01 -7.73 10.01
CA LEU A 172 -25.17 -6.86 10.26
C LEU A 172 -26.41 -7.65 10.74
N GLU A 173 -26.63 -8.85 10.22
CA GLU A 173 -27.75 -9.71 10.64
C GLU A 173 -27.48 -10.38 12.00
N GLU A 174 -26.22 -10.77 12.27
CA GLU A 174 -25.82 -11.26 13.60
C GLU A 174 -26.01 -10.21 14.68
N GLU A 175 -25.59 -8.96 14.42
CA GLU A 175 -25.77 -7.84 15.37
C GLU A 175 -27.25 -7.54 15.65
N GLN A 176 -28.16 -7.89 14.74
CA GLN A 176 -29.60 -7.75 14.95
C GLN A 176 -30.24 -8.94 15.69
N GLY A 177 -29.49 -10.03 15.89
CA GLY A 177 -29.97 -11.23 16.57
C GLY A 177 -30.61 -12.27 15.64
N ASP A 178 -30.36 -12.20 14.33
CA ASP A 178 -30.84 -13.16 13.33
C ASP A 178 -29.69 -14.05 12.81
N PRO A 179 -29.16 -14.99 13.62
CA PRO A 179 -27.98 -15.79 13.23
C PRO A 179 -28.26 -16.72 12.05
N VAL A 180 -29.48 -17.25 11.93
CA VAL A 180 -29.89 -18.12 10.80
C VAL A 180 -29.73 -17.38 9.47
N ARG A 181 -30.19 -16.13 9.41
CA ARG A 181 -30.09 -15.29 8.22
C ARG A 181 -28.63 -14.95 7.90
N ALA A 182 -27.79 -14.76 8.92
CA ALA A 182 -26.37 -14.53 8.72
C ALA A 182 -25.66 -15.77 8.13
N GLU A 183 -26.00 -16.97 8.59
CA GLU A 183 -25.52 -18.23 8.02
C GLU A 183 -25.98 -18.41 6.58
N GLU A 184 -27.26 -18.18 6.28
CA GLU A 184 -27.78 -18.20 4.91
C GLU A 184 -26.99 -17.26 3.97
N ILE A 185 -26.68 -16.04 4.41
CA ILE A 185 -25.90 -15.07 3.63
C ILE A 185 -24.46 -15.58 3.38
N ARG A 186 -23.84 -16.21 4.38
CA ARG A 186 -22.50 -16.80 4.23
C ARG A 186 -22.52 -17.98 3.27
N ASP A 187 -23.52 -18.85 3.40
CA ASP A 187 -23.69 -20.01 2.54
C ASP A 187 -23.92 -19.59 1.08
N LEU A 188 -24.74 -18.56 0.84
CA LEU A 188 -24.95 -17.99 -0.49
C LEU A 188 -23.64 -17.44 -1.08
N TYR A 189 -22.82 -16.76 -0.28
CA TYR A 189 -21.51 -16.29 -0.71
C TYR A 189 -20.57 -17.46 -1.08
N PHE A 190 -20.53 -18.52 -0.26
CA PHE A 190 -19.72 -19.71 -0.55
C PHE A 190 -20.19 -20.42 -1.82
N GLN A 191 -21.50 -20.58 -2.02
CA GLN A 191 -22.07 -21.17 -3.24
C GLN A 191 -21.66 -20.36 -4.47
N GLN A 192 -21.80 -19.04 -4.44
CA GLN A 192 -21.41 -18.16 -5.54
C GLN A 192 -19.91 -18.28 -5.86
N ARG A 193 -19.07 -18.40 -4.84
CA ARG A 193 -17.62 -18.54 -5.02
C ARG A 193 -17.23 -19.91 -5.59
N ILE A 194 -17.91 -20.97 -5.17
CA ILE A 194 -17.66 -22.34 -5.67
C ILE A 194 -18.10 -22.46 -7.12
N GLU A 195 -19.27 -21.92 -7.49
CA GLU A 195 -19.74 -21.92 -8.88
C GLU A 195 -18.75 -21.20 -9.82
N VAL A 196 -18.23 -20.03 -9.39
CA VAL A 196 -17.18 -19.31 -10.14
C VAL A 196 -15.87 -20.12 -10.24
N MET A 197 -15.54 -20.93 -9.24
CA MET A 197 -14.36 -21.79 -9.23
C MET A 197 -14.53 -23.01 -10.14
N ASP A 198 -15.74 -23.58 -10.22
CA ASP A 198 -16.05 -24.69 -11.11
C ASP A 198 -16.00 -24.29 -12.59
N ASP A 199 -16.37 -23.04 -12.94
CA ASP A 199 -16.16 -22.49 -14.29
C ASP A 199 -14.66 -22.35 -14.64
N ALA A 200 -13.81 -22.06 -13.65
CA ALA A 200 -12.35 -22.05 -13.81
C ALA A 200 -11.73 -23.46 -13.81
N SER A 201 -12.50 -24.51 -13.46
CA SER A 201 -12.08 -25.90 -13.50
C SER A 201 -11.81 -26.38 -14.94
N TRP A 202 -12.45 -25.75 -15.94
CA TRP A 202 -12.07 -25.96 -17.35
C TRP A 202 -10.62 -25.57 -17.64
N VAL A 203 -10.07 -24.56 -16.98
CA VAL A 203 -8.66 -24.16 -17.12
C VAL A 203 -7.73 -25.19 -16.45
N MET A 204 -8.11 -25.75 -15.30
CA MET A 204 -7.34 -26.83 -14.67
C MET A 204 -7.38 -28.11 -15.52
N GLY A 205 -8.56 -28.48 -16.05
CA GLY A 205 -8.69 -29.61 -16.98
C GLY A 205 -7.95 -29.38 -18.31
N PHE A 206 -7.89 -28.15 -18.80
CA PHE A 206 -7.09 -27.77 -19.98
C PHE A 206 -5.58 -27.84 -19.70
N LEU A 207 -5.13 -27.46 -18.51
CA LEU A 207 -3.73 -27.59 -18.08
C LEU A 207 -3.32 -29.07 -17.93
N ASP A 208 -4.18 -29.91 -17.35
CA ASP A 208 -3.94 -31.36 -17.23
C ASP A 208 -3.80 -32.05 -18.60
N ILE A 209 -4.46 -31.52 -19.64
CA ILE A 209 -4.35 -32.01 -21.02
C ILE A 209 -3.02 -31.59 -21.68
N ILE A 210 -2.48 -30.42 -21.33
CA ILE A 210 -1.30 -29.83 -21.99
C ILE A 210 0.00 -30.18 -21.26
N ASP A 211 -0.03 -30.44 -19.95
CA ASP A 211 1.16 -30.76 -19.15
C ASP A 211 1.99 -31.93 -19.72
N PRO A 212 1.39 -33.06 -20.17
CA PRO A 212 2.14 -34.13 -20.83
C PRO A 212 2.73 -33.72 -22.19
N ALA A 213 2.07 -32.82 -22.92
CA ALA A 213 2.54 -32.31 -24.21
C ALA A 213 3.69 -31.29 -24.03
N LEU A 214 3.63 -30.45 -23.00
CA LEU A 214 4.69 -29.52 -22.61
C LEU A 214 5.97 -30.27 -22.20
N ASP A 215 5.84 -31.36 -21.44
CA ASP A 215 6.97 -32.21 -21.07
C ASP A 215 7.56 -32.96 -22.28
N SER A 216 6.72 -33.34 -23.23
CA SER A 216 7.17 -33.93 -24.50
C SER A 216 7.94 -32.91 -25.36
N VAL A 217 7.49 -31.65 -25.39
CA VAL A 217 8.18 -30.54 -26.09
C VAL A 217 9.50 -30.15 -25.40
N LYS A 218 9.56 -30.13 -24.05
CA LYS A 218 10.82 -29.92 -23.30
C LYS A 218 11.87 -31.00 -23.58
N LYS A 219 11.44 -32.26 -23.66
CA LYS A 219 12.30 -33.39 -24.08
C LYS A 219 12.75 -33.28 -25.53
N LEU A 220 11.87 -32.88 -26.44
CA LEU A 220 12.18 -32.65 -27.85
C LEU A 220 13.16 -31.49 -28.07
N LEU A 221 13.10 -30.45 -27.23
CA LEU A 221 13.99 -29.29 -27.28
C LEU A 221 15.32 -29.50 -26.52
N ASN A 222 15.56 -30.69 -25.94
CA ASN A 222 16.81 -31.04 -25.24
C ASN A 222 17.28 -29.94 -24.26
N MET A 223 16.34 -29.28 -23.58
CA MET A 223 16.64 -28.22 -22.61
C MET A 223 17.22 -28.75 -21.30
N ASP A 224 17.22 -30.06 -21.09
CA ASP A 224 17.93 -30.73 -19.99
C ASP A 224 19.35 -31.12 -20.42
N ARG A 225 20.21 -30.13 -20.66
CA ARG A 225 21.66 -30.39 -20.63
C ARG A 225 22.14 -30.23 -19.18
N PRO A 226 22.62 -31.30 -18.53
CA PRO A 226 23.51 -31.11 -17.39
C PRO A 226 24.82 -30.55 -17.97
N SER A 227 25.22 -29.35 -17.54
CA SER A 227 26.60 -28.91 -17.70
C SER A 227 27.47 -29.76 -16.77
N GLY A 228 27.75 -30.98 -17.21
CA GLY A 228 28.62 -31.95 -16.58
C GLY A 228 30.09 -31.70 -16.94
N GLN A 229 30.88 -31.59 -15.88
CA GLN A 229 32.31 -31.86 -15.75
C GLN A 229 32.85 -32.93 -16.72
N VAL A 230 34.10 -32.77 -17.19
CA VAL A 230 35.19 -33.79 -17.12
C VAL A 230 36.58 -33.14 -17.35
N MET A 231 37.52 -33.34 -16.40
CA MET A 231 38.90 -33.80 -16.67
C MET A 231 39.51 -34.29 -15.34
N GLN A 232 39.41 -35.59 -15.03
CA GLN A 232 40.40 -36.67 -15.23
C GLN A 232 41.60 -36.63 -14.24
N GLN A 233 41.68 -37.59 -13.30
CA GLN A 233 42.70 -38.66 -13.27
C GLN A 233 42.74 -39.45 -11.93
N GLY A 234 42.47 -40.75 -12.06
CA GLY A 234 43.11 -41.92 -11.42
C GLY A 234 43.58 -41.90 -9.96
N ARG A 235 43.02 -42.82 -9.14
CA ARG A 235 43.79 -43.99 -8.66
C ARG A 235 42.91 -45.03 -7.96
N ASN A 236 43.21 -46.28 -8.31
CA ASN A 236 42.65 -47.54 -7.82
C ASN A 236 42.77 -47.75 -6.31
N ARG A 237 41.77 -48.47 -5.77
CA ARG A 237 41.80 -49.62 -4.83
C ARG A 237 40.50 -49.49 -3.99
N GLY A 238 39.53 -50.40 -4.03
CA GLY A 238 39.60 -51.84 -4.15
C GLY A 238 39.10 -52.43 -2.82
N ILE A 239 38.11 -53.33 -2.92
CA ILE A 239 37.78 -54.41 -1.96
C ILE A 239 36.63 -54.13 -0.97
N THR A 240 35.46 -54.69 -1.35
CA THR A 240 34.44 -55.48 -0.60
C THR A 240 33.74 -54.85 0.61
N ALA A 241 32.41 -54.72 0.58
CA ALA A 241 31.42 -55.68 1.14
C ALA A 241 31.40 -55.58 2.68
N GLU A 242 30.30 -55.52 3.42
CA GLU A 242 28.91 -55.91 3.23
C GLU A 242 28.17 -55.51 4.52
N GLY A 243 26.83 -55.42 4.47
CA GLY A 243 25.95 -55.60 5.64
C GLY A 243 25.79 -54.37 6.55
N SER A 244 24.61 -53.75 6.61
CA SER A 244 23.52 -54.10 7.53
C SER A 244 23.95 -53.99 9.00
N SER A 245 23.26 -53.34 9.93
CA SER A 245 21.97 -52.68 10.01
C SER A 245 21.84 -52.31 11.50
N THR A 246 20.87 -51.46 11.86
CA THR A 246 20.19 -51.42 13.19
C THR A 246 21.08 -51.11 14.41
N SER A 247 21.03 -49.86 14.89
CA SER A 247 20.18 -49.39 16.00
C SER A 247 20.66 -49.91 17.36
N ASP A 248 21.01 -48.99 18.26
CA ASP A 248 20.64 -49.10 19.66
C ASP A 248 20.69 -47.74 20.35
N LEU A 249 19.65 -47.54 21.15
CA LEU A 249 19.48 -46.50 22.16
C LEU A 249 20.50 -46.72 23.29
N ASP A 250 20.96 -45.67 23.98
CA ASP A 250 20.64 -45.50 25.42
C ASP A 250 21.10 -44.14 26.03
N SER A 251 20.27 -43.77 27.00
CA SER A 251 20.24 -42.85 28.15
C SER A 251 21.43 -42.01 28.66
N GLY A 252 21.03 -40.91 29.35
CA GLY A 252 21.62 -40.44 30.62
C GLY A 252 22.27 -39.04 30.61
N THR A 253 21.57 -37.95 30.95
CA THR A 253 21.63 -37.19 32.25
C THR A 253 23.04 -36.67 32.64
N ALA A 254 23.33 -35.41 33.00
CA ALA A 254 22.54 -34.31 33.54
C ALA A 254 23.35 -32.98 33.50
N GLU A 255 22.60 -31.86 33.51
CA GLU A 255 22.84 -30.57 34.19
C GLU A 255 24.05 -29.66 33.85
N GLY A 256 23.71 -28.38 33.57
CA GLY A 256 24.64 -27.27 33.42
C GLY A 256 23.95 -25.99 32.95
N SER A 257 23.16 -25.37 33.83
CA SER A 257 22.45 -24.12 33.61
C SER A 257 23.36 -22.95 33.26
N SER A 258 23.02 -22.17 32.23
CA SER A 258 23.35 -20.74 32.09
C SER A 258 22.50 -20.11 30.99
N THR A 259 21.40 -19.47 31.39
CA THR A 259 20.59 -18.60 30.52
C THR A 259 21.35 -17.31 30.19
N PRO A 260 21.50 -16.89 28.92
CA PRO A 260 21.89 -15.51 28.63
C PRO A 260 20.65 -14.60 28.67
N ASN A 261 20.83 -13.46 29.35
CA ASN A 261 19.83 -12.43 29.63
C ASN A 261 19.05 -11.94 28.40
N LEU A 262 17.73 -11.87 28.58
CA LEU A 262 16.71 -11.40 27.63
C LEU A 262 16.86 -9.91 27.29
N ASP A 263 17.56 -9.12 28.10
CA ASP A 263 17.77 -7.68 27.87
C ASP A 263 18.79 -7.38 26.75
N SER A 264 19.71 -8.31 26.46
CA SER A 264 20.72 -8.10 25.40
C SER A 264 20.19 -8.29 23.97
N ILE A 265 19.02 -8.92 23.83
CA ILE A 265 18.37 -9.21 22.54
C ILE A 265 17.49 -8.04 22.11
N VAL A 266 16.94 -7.28 23.07
CA VAL A 266 16.13 -6.09 22.80
C VAL A 266 17.01 -4.95 22.27
N ASP A 267 18.20 -4.75 22.84
CA ASP A 267 19.16 -3.75 22.36
C ASP A 267 19.75 -4.07 20.98
N ARG A 268 20.04 -5.35 20.67
CA ARG A 268 20.51 -5.72 19.32
C ARG A 268 19.42 -5.57 18.26
N ARG A 269 18.16 -5.83 18.58
CA ARG A 269 17.04 -5.59 17.65
C ARG A 269 16.81 -4.10 17.38
N ALA A 270 17.03 -3.25 18.38
CA ALA A 270 16.95 -1.79 18.24
C ALA A 270 18.16 -1.19 17.48
N ALA A 271 19.33 -1.83 17.55
CA ALA A 271 20.52 -1.43 16.80
C ALA A 271 20.41 -1.77 15.30
N TYR A 272 19.89 -2.96 14.94
CA TYR A 272 19.71 -3.36 13.54
C TYR A 272 18.64 -2.57 12.77
N THR A 273 17.70 -1.90 13.45
CA THR A 273 16.68 -1.07 12.81
C THR A 273 17.14 0.36 12.52
N ARG A 274 18.24 0.82 13.12
CA ARG A 274 18.79 2.18 12.89
C ARG A 274 19.81 2.28 11.76
N GLU A 275 20.47 1.18 11.37
CA GLU A 275 21.64 1.21 10.47
C GLU A 275 21.36 0.85 8.99
N ALA A 276 20.09 0.82 8.58
CA ALA A 276 19.72 0.56 7.17
C ALA A 276 19.02 1.76 6.51
N GLU A 277 19.43 2.97 6.89
CA GLU A 277 19.13 4.17 6.12
C GLU A 277 19.94 4.12 4.82
N SER A 278 19.24 4.13 3.69
CA SER A 278 19.86 4.34 2.40
C SER A 278 20.60 5.67 2.39
N ASP A 279 21.87 5.68 1.99
CA ASP A 279 22.72 6.88 1.77
C ASP A 279 22.22 7.80 0.62
N PHE A 280 20.97 7.63 0.19
CA PHE A 280 20.38 8.43 -0.87
C PHE A 280 19.90 9.77 -0.31
N ASP A 281 20.67 10.82 -0.58
CA ASP A 281 20.30 12.20 -0.30
C ASP A 281 19.15 12.68 -1.21
N VAL A 282 17.93 12.47 -0.71
CA VAL A 282 16.68 12.90 -1.34
C VAL A 282 16.68 14.42 -1.57
N ASP A 283 17.18 15.22 -0.62
CA ASP A 283 17.14 16.69 -0.72
C ASP A 283 18.09 17.22 -1.78
N GLY A 284 19.33 16.73 -1.81
CA GLY A 284 20.28 17.07 -2.86
C GLY A 284 19.84 16.58 -4.22
N PHE A 285 19.15 15.44 -4.32
CA PHE A 285 18.55 14.98 -5.57
C PHE A 285 17.48 15.95 -6.07
N ILE A 286 16.55 16.34 -5.22
CA ILE A 286 15.43 17.22 -5.57
C ILE A 286 15.93 18.61 -5.99
N ARG A 287 16.87 19.20 -5.25
CA ARG A 287 17.45 20.50 -5.61
C ARG A 287 18.12 20.46 -6.98
N ARG A 288 18.91 19.42 -7.27
CA ARG A 288 19.67 19.31 -8.53
C ARG A 288 18.82 18.91 -9.73
N ARG A 289 17.88 17.98 -9.57
CA ARG A 289 17.14 17.37 -10.69
C ARG A 289 15.74 17.94 -10.89
N LEU A 290 15.09 18.40 -9.82
CA LEU A 290 13.73 18.93 -9.87
C LEU A 290 13.67 20.45 -9.66
N ALA A 291 14.78 21.08 -9.25
CA ALA A 291 14.85 22.51 -8.94
C ALA A 291 13.77 22.97 -7.95
N LEU A 292 13.40 22.08 -7.02
CA LEU A 292 12.48 22.35 -5.91
C LEU A 292 13.30 22.60 -4.64
N ASP A 293 12.87 23.57 -3.84
CA ASP A 293 13.49 23.86 -2.56
C ASP A 293 12.81 23.07 -1.43
N PRO A 294 13.53 22.21 -0.69
CA PRO A 294 12.99 21.40 0.41
C PRO A 294 12.16 22.18 1.45
N ALA A 295 12.55 23.44 1.70
CA ALA A 295 11.89 24.33 2.65
C ALA A 295 10.57 24.93 2.13
N GLU A 296 10.32 24.91 0.82
CA GLU A 296 9.08 25.42 0.23
C GLU A 296 7.99 24.34 0.10
N LEU A 297 8.29 23.07 0.35
CA LEU A 297 7.31 21.98 0.22
C LEU A 297 6.13 22.13 1.18
N ASP A 298 6.36 22.74 2.35
CA ASP A 298 5.30 23.02 3.32
C ASP A 298 4.40 24.16 2.84
N ALA A 299 4.99 25.20 2.24
CA ALA A 299 4.27 26.33 1.66
C ALA A 299 3.39 25.92 0.46
N VAL A 300 3.79 24.89 -0.30
CA VAL A 300 2.98 24.32 -1.38
C VAL A 300 1.65 23.76 -0.87
N LEU A 301 1.59 23.32 0.40
CA LEU A 301 0.36 22.81 1.01
C LEU A 301 -0.52 23.92 1.61
N GLU A 302 0.07 24.92 2.24
CA GLU A 302 -0.63 25.95 3.02
C GLU A 302 -1.34 27.03 2.17
N GLY A 303 -1.08 27.08 0.87
CA GLY A 303 -1.76 28.00 -0.04
C GLY A 303 -0.86 29.15 -0.46
N SER A 304 -0.37 29.05 -1.68
CA SER A 304 -0.05 30.21 -2.49
C SER A 304 -0.40 29.85 -3.92
N ASP A 305 -1.32 30.61 -4.50
CA ASP A 305 -1.67 30.53 -5.91
C ASP A 305 -0.40 30.40 -6.77
N PRO A 306 -0.43 29.62 -7.86
CA PRO A 306 0.72 29.47 -8.75
C PRO A 306 1.26 30.80 -9.30
N GLY A 307 0.49 31.89 -9.22
CA GLY A 307 0.89 33.25 -9.56
C GLY A 307 1.82 33.96 -8.56
N VAL A 308 1.85 33.55 -7.28
CA VAL A 308 2.66 34.23 -6.24
C VAL A 308 4.11 33.74 -6.24
N ILE A 309 4.36 32.48 -6.64
CA ILE A 309 5.71 31.92 -6.75
C ILE A 309 6.47 32.58 -7.91
N SER A 310 5.78 32.94 -9.01
CA SER A 310 6.39 33.70 -10.11
C SER A 310 6.74 35.15 -9.70
N GLN A 311 5.90 35.78 -8.86
CA GLN A 311 6.14 37.13 -8.34
C GLN A 311 7.27 37.17 -7.29
N ARG A 312 7.47 36.11 -6.51
CA ARG A 312 8.63 36.00 -5.59
C ARG A 312 9.94 35.80 -6.34
N ARG A 313 9.93 35.07 -7.48
CA ARG A 313 11.10 34.95 -8.38
C ARG A 313 11.49 36.27 -9.03
N THR A 314 10.54 37.11 -9.44
CA THR A 314 10.83 38.41 -10.07
C THR A 314 11.20 39.50 -9.06
N ARG A 315 10.66 39.47 -7.84
CA ARG A 315 11.02 40.44 -6.78
C ARG A 315 12.45 40.25 -6.24
N ARG A 316 13.03 39.04 -6.30
CA ARG A 316 14.44 38.82 -5.90
C ARG A 316 15.47 39.30 -6.93
N LEU A 317 15.06 39.59 -8.18
CA LEU A 317 15.96 40.01 -9.26
C LEU A 317 15.97 41.52 -9.54
N THR A 318 15.21 42.32 -8.78
CA THR A 318 15.24 43.78 -8.89
C THR A 318 15.87 44.40 -7.65
N ARG A 319 17.20 44.25 -7.52
CA ARG A 319 17.98 45.17 -6.67
C ARG A 319 17.88 46.56 -7.29
N LYS A 320 17.11 47.45 -6.67
CA LYS A 320 17.17 48.89 -6.94
C LYS A 320 18.64 49.35 -6.87
N PRO A 321 19.14 50.16 -7.82
CA PRO A 321 20.44 50.79 -7.67
C PRO A 321 20.41 51.75 -6.48
N LEU A 322 21.47 51.70 -5.67
CA LEU A 322 21.70 52.62 -4.53
C LEU A 322 21.76 54.06 -5.03
N PRO A 323 21.18 55.04 -4.32
CA PRO A 323 21.36 56.45 -4.66
C PRO A 323 22.81 56.87 -4.34
N LEU A 324 23.50 57.45 -5.32
CA LEU A 324 24.82 58.06 -5.15
C LEU A 324 24.69 59.30 -4.26
N LEU A 325 25.45 59.33 -3.17
CA LEU A 325 25.64 60.52 -2.33
C LEU A 325 26.52 61.53 -3.08
N PRO A 326 26.24 62.85 -2.98
CA PRO A 326 27.12 63.86 -3.52
C PRO A 326 28.37 64.00 -2.63
N VAL A 327 29.55 63.98 -3.24
CA VAL A 327 30.84 64.25 -2.61
C VAL A 327 31.07 65.78 -2.63
N PRO A 328 31.61 66.39 -1.55
CA PRO A 328 31.68 67.85 -1.37
C PRO A 328 32.54 68.61 -2.38
#